data_AF-A0A4R3Y3E2-F1
#
_entry.id   AF-A0A4R3Y3E2-F1
#
_cell.length_a   1.000
_cell.length_b   1.000
_cell.length_c   1.000
_cell.angle_alpha   90.00
_cell.angle_beta   90.00
_cell.angle_gamma   90.00
#
_symmetry.space_group_name_H-M   'P 1'
#
loop_
_entity.id
_entity.type
_entity.pdbx_description
1 polymer ?
#
loop_
_entity_poly.entity_id
_entity_poly.type
_entity_poly.pdbx_seq_one_letter_code
_entity_poly.pdbx_strand_id
1 'polypeptide(L)'
;MRAATLTKATAAPEQQWLFNPTDLFYPKLPNRNSLAWRLLDVLLAGNSLTQIEWLDNSWRLGATVWDLIRLGWPIDSHPVPHPDKPDTAIARYSLPKWVIAWHDGIGANHE
;
A
#
# COMPACT_ATOMS: atom_id res chain seq x y z
N MET A 1 -50.72 -13.02 -42.83
CA MET A 1 -50.95 -12.78 -41.38
C MET A 1 -50.23 -13.88 -40.61
N ARG A 2 -49.31 -13.69 -39.67
CA ARG A 2 -48.76 -12.55 -38.90
C ARG A 2 -47.28 -12.86 -38.62
N ALA A 3 -46.40 -11.86 -38.68
CA ALA A 3 -45.02 -11.95 -38.22
C ALA A 3 -44.98 -11.99 -36.68
N ALA A 4 -44.19 -12.89 -36.09
CA ALA A 4 -43.93 -12.91 -34.67
C ALA A 4 -42.87 -11.85 -34.33
N THR A 5 -43.30 -10.73 -33.77
CA THR A 5 -42.41 -9.73 -33.18
C THR A 5 -41.77 -10.30 -31.92
N LEU A 6 -40.43 -10.40 -31.91
CA LEU A 6 -39.66 -10.63 -30.68
C LEU A 6 -39.85 -9.41 -29.76
N THR A 7 -40.64 -9.57 -28.71
CA THR A 7 -40.73 -8.59 -27.63
C THR A 7 -39.41 -8.59 -26.88
N LYS A 8 -38.66 -7.49 -27.00
CA LYS A 8 -37.44 -7.21 -26.24
C LYS A 8 -37.71 -7.43 -24.75
N ALA A 9 -37.03 -8.41 -24.15
CA ALA A 9 -37.06 -8.61 -22.71
C ALA A 9 -36.58 -7.31 -22.03
N THR A 10 -37.42 -6.75 -21.18
CA THR A 10 -37.07 -5.64 -20.28
C THR A 10 -35.90 -6.09 -19.43
N ALA A 11 -34.73 -5.45 -19.59
CA ALA A 11 -33.57 -5.68 -18.74
C ALA A 11 -33.95 -5.39 -17.29
N ALA A 12 -33.73 -6.36 -16.41
CA ALA A 12 -33.77 -6.15 -14.96
C ALA A 12 -32.77 -5.04 -14.57
N PRO A 13 -33.07 -4.22 -13.55
CA PRO A 13 -32.11 -3.23 -13.08
C PRO A 13 -30.84 -3.95 -12.66
N GLU A 14 -29.76 -3.59 -13.35
CA GLU A 14 -28.38 -3.90 -13.05
C GLU A 14 -28.14 -3.91 -11.54
N GLN A 15 -28.01 -5.10 -10.95
CA GLN A 15 -27.31 -5.25 -9.67
C GLN A 15 -25.85 -4.94 -9.96
N GLN A 16 -25.53 -3.64 -10.06
CA GLN A 16 -24.16 -3.16 -10.08
C GLN A 16 -23.50 -3.73 -8.84
N TRP A 17 -22.55 -4.62 -9.07
CA TRP A 17 -21.77 -5.24 -8.01
C TRP A 17 -21.24 -4.14 -7.09
N LEU A 18 -21.66 -4.15 -5.83
CA LEU A 18 -21.29 -3.20 -4.78
C LEU A 18 -19.81 -3.31 -4.36
N PHE A 19 -18.98 -3.87 -5.25
CA PHE A 19 -17.56 -4.13 -5.05
C PHE A 19 -16.82 -3.32 -6.11
N ASN A 20 -16.47 -2.09 -5.77
CA ASN A 20 -15.48 -1.38 -6.56
C ASN A 20 -14.13 -2.07 -6.24
N PRO A 21 -13.32 -2.52 -7.21
CA PRO A 21 -12.04 -3.18 -6.91
C PRO A 21 -11.05 -2.27 -6.12
N THR A 22 -11.29 -0.96 -6.11
CA THR A 22 -10.60 0.03 -5.26
C THR A 22 -10.96 -0.09 -3.77
N ASP A 23 -12.05 -0.79 -3.42
CA ASP A 23 -12.55 -0.96 -2.04
C ASP A 23 -11.69 -1.91 -1.18
N LEU A 24 -10.61 -2.50 -1.72
CA LEU A 24 -9.78 -3.46 -0.99
C LEU A 24 -8.56 -2.82 -0.31
N PHE A 25 -8.29 -1.52 -0.52
CA PHE A 25 -7.15 -0.82 0.08
C PHE A 25 -7.58 0.12 1.21
N TYR A 26 -7.76 -0.45 2.41
CA TYR A 26 -8.05 0.29 3.65
C TYR A 26 -7.10 -0.10 4.78
N PRO A 27 -5.79 0.25 4.68
CA PRO A 27 -4.84 -0.03 5.74
C PRO A 27 -5.17 0.78 6.99
N LYS A 28 -4.88 0.20 8.16
CA LYS A 28 -5.02 0.90 9.45
C LYS A 28 -3.81 1.79 9.67
N LEU A 29 -4.06 2.99 10.19
CA LEU A 29 -2.98 3.84 10.68
C LEU A 29 -2.38 3.25 11.96
N PRO A 30 -1.04 3.16 12.08
CA PRO A 30 -0.38 2.76 13.32
C PRO A 30 -0.60 3.82 14.42
N ASN A 31 -0.27 3.47 15.67
CA ASN A 31 -0.29 4.43 16.77
C ASN A 31 0.73 5.56 16.50
N ARG A 32 0.32 6.82 16.61
CA ARG A 32 1.15 8.02 16.34
C ARG A 32 2.50 8.05 17.06
N ASN A 33 2.60 7.43 18.24
CA ASN A 33 3.84 7.39 19.03
C ASN A 33 4.69 6.12 18.78
N SER A 34 4.30 5.27 17.84
CA SER A 34 5.01 4.02 17.52
C SER A 34 6.11 4.20 16.48
N LEU A 35 7.05 3.25 16.45
CA LEU A 35 8.03 3.16 15.37
C LEU A 35 7.38 2.93 14.01
N ALA A 36 6.26 2.19 13.97
CA ALA A 36 5.50 1.94 12.75
C ALA A 36 4.95 3.24 12.16
N TRP A 37 4.47 4.17 12.99
CA TRP A 37 4.05 5.50 12.52
C TRP A 37 5.20 6.28 11.91
N ARG A 38 6.36 6.31 12.58
CA ARG A 38 7.55 6.99 12.04
C ARG A 38 8.03 6.38 10.73
N LEU A 39 8.04 5.05 10.64
CA LEU A 39 8.43 4.36 9.42
C LEU A 39 7.44 4.68 8.28
N LEU A 40 6.14 4.62 8.57
CA LEU A 40 5.10 4.91 7.60
C LEU A 40 5.23 6.33 7.04
N ASP A 41 5.47 7.32 7.89
CA ASP A 41 5.68 8.72 7.50
C ASP A 41 6.85 8.87 6.52
N VAL A 42 7.98 8.21 6.82
CA VAL A 42 9.16 8.20 5.93
C VAL A 42 8.83 7.57 4.58
N LEU A 43 8.11 6.45 4.57
CA LEU A 43 7.77 5.73 3.33
C LEU A 43 6.71 6.47 2.49
N LEU A 44 5.73 7.11 3.14
CA LEU A 44 4.69 7.92 2.47
C LEU A 44 5.29 9.17 1.83
N ALA A 45 6.35 9.74 2.40
CA ALA A 45 7.15 10.79 1.77
C ALA A 45 7.94 10.30 0.53
N GLY A 46 7.77 9.04 0.12
CA GLY A 46 8.41 8.45 -1.05
C GLY A 46 9.84 7.97 -0.83
N ASN A 47 10.32 7.96 0.42
CA ASN A 47 11.63 7.44 0.73
C ASN A 47 11.62 5.91 0.77
N SER A 48 12.80 5.33 0.59
CA SER A 48 13.08 3.91 0.81
C SER A 48 14.28 3.79 1.72
N LEU A 49 14.31 2.77 2.57
CA LEU A 49 15.40 2.62 3.53
C LEU A 49 15.72 1.16 3.84
N THR A 50 16.97 0.96 4.21
CA THR A 50 17.57 -0.27 4.72
C THR A 50 17.73 -0.19 6.24
N GLN A 51 18.11 -1.30 6.87
CA GLN A 51 18.37 -1.33 8.31
C GLN A 51 19.42 -0.29 8.74
N ILE A 52 20.43 -0.05 7.91
CA ILE A 52 21.56 0.83 8.21
C ILE A 52 21.09 2.29 8.27
N GLU A 53 20.18 2.66 7.38
CA GLU A 53 19.56 3.98 7.31
C GLU A 53 18.47 4.15 8.40
N TRP A 54 18.05 3.07 9.07
CA TRP A 54 17.03 3.10 10.11
C TRP A 54 17.61 3.18 11.51
N LEU A 55 17.33 4.28 12.22
CA LEU A 55 17.57 4.45 13.66
C LEU A 55 18.92 3.86 14.14
N ASP A 56 20.04 4.53 13.87
CA ASP A 56 21.37 4.09 14.30
C ASP A 56 21.63 2.59 14.01
N ASN A 57 21.30 2.17 12.78
CA ASN A 57 21.43 0.79 12.29
C ASN A 57 20.60 -0.26 13.08
N SER A 58 19.37 0.07 13.45
CA SER A 58 18.54 -0.80 14.29
C SER A 58 17.92 -1.97 13.52
N TRP A 59 18.20 -3.19 13.99
CA TRP A 59 17.53 -4.43 13.57
C TRP A 59 15.98 -4.39 13.72
N ARG A 60 15.46 -3.43 14.51
CA ARG A 60 14.02 -3.22 14.67
C ARG A 60 13.31 -2.81 13.39
N LEU A 61 14.01 -2.41 12.32
CA LEU A 61 13.37 -2.09 11.04
C LEU A 61 12.49 -3.24 10.56
N GLY A 62 13.00 -4.48 10.57
CA GLY A 62 12.24 -5.64 10.11
C GLY A 62 10.95 -5.87 10.90
N ALA A 63 11.01 -5.76 12.24
CA ALA A 63 9.83 -5.86 13.09
C ALA A 63 8.83 -4.72 12.81
N THR A 64 9.34 -3.50 12.62
CA THR A 64 8.52 -2.31 12.35
C THR A 64 7.81 -2.39 10.99
N VAL A 65 8.50 -2.90 9.96
CA VAL A 65 7.90 -3.20 8.64
C VAL A 65 6.80 -4.25 8.80
N TRP A 66 7.08 -5.29 9.57
CA TRP A 66 6.19 -6.41 9.74
C TRP A 66 4.91 -6.03 10.53
N ASP A 67 4.99 -5.04 11.43
CA ASP A 67 3.81 -4.37 12.04
C ASP A 67 2.96 -3.61 11.00
N LEU A 68 3.59 -2.88 10.06
CA LEU A 68 2.86 -2.19 8.98
C LEU A 68 2.15 -3.18 8.05
N ILE A 69 2.78 -4.30 7.72
CA ILE A 69 2.16 -5.37 6.94
C ILE A 69 0.93 -5.92 7.66
N ARG A 70 1.00 -6.16 8.99
CA ARG A 70 -0.19 -6.58 9.78
C ARG A 70 -1.31 -5.55 9.77
N LEU A 71 -1.00 -4.27 9.60
CA LEU A 71 -1.98 -3.19 9.48
C LEU A 71 -2.55 -3.03 8.07
N GLY A 72 -2.09 -3.83 7.10
CA GLY A 72 -2.59 -3.83 5.72
C GLY A 72 -1.80 -2.94 4.76
N TRP A 73 -0.64 -2.41 5.18
CA TRP A 73 0.21 -1.64 4.27
C TRP A 73 0.97 -2.58 3.33
N PRO A 74 1.02 -2.28 2.01
CA PRO A 74 1.62 -3.16 1.04
C PRO A 74 3.09 -2.74 0.87
N ILE A 75 3.94 -3.18 1.79
CA ILE A 75 5.36 -2.81 1.80
C ILE A 75 6.12 -3.68 0.79
N ASP A 76 6.82 -3.05 -0.14
CA ASP A 76 7.76 -3.73 -1.03
C ASP A 76 9.08 -3.97 -0.31
N SER A 77 9.71 -5.12 -0.59
CA SER A 77 11.03 -5.47 -0.09
C SER A 77 11.91 -5.92 -1.24
N HIS A 78 13.03 -5.22 -1.43
CA HIS A 78 13.98 -5.52 -2.50
C HIS A 78 15.39 -5.70 -1.91
N PRO A 79 16.11 -6.75 -2.30
CA PRO A 79 17.50 -6.93 -1.88
C PRO A 79 18.39 -5.88 -2.55
N VAL A 80 19.25 -5.24 -1.77
CA VAL A 80 20.31 -4.34 -2.23
C VAL A 80 21.65 -4.76 -1.63
N PRO A 81 22.81 -4.51 -2.27
CA PRO A 81 24.11 -4.80 -1.67
C PRO A 81 24.32 -4.04 -0.35
N HIS A 82 24.89 -4.70 0.65
CA HIS A 82 25.28 -4.05 1.89
C HIS A 82 26.47 -3.11 1.62
N PRO A 83 26.45 -1.85 2.09
CA PRO A 83 27.49 -0.85 1.79
C PRO A 83 28.89 -1.30 2.23
N ASP A 84 29.03 -1.87 3.43
CA ASP A 84 30.34 -2.33 3.94
C ASP A 84 30.70 -3.79 3.55
N LYS A 85 29.75 -4.55 2.98
CA LYS A 85 29.91 -5.98 2.67
C LYS A 85 29.18 -6.29 1.35
N PRO A 86 29.71 -5.89 0.19
CA PRO A 86 28.99 -5.94 -1.08
C PRO A 86 28.51 -7.34 -1.49
N ASP A 87 29.19 -8.39 -1.02
CA ASP A 87 28.80 -9.79 -1.26
C ASP A 87 27.57 -10.24 -0.45
N THR A 88 27.08 -9.40 0.46
CA THR A 88 25.89 -9.65 1.29
C THR A 88 24.76 -8.71 0.89
N ALA A 89 23.55 -9.26 0.73
CA ALA A 89 22.36 -8.46 0.48
C ALA A 89 21.69 -8.01 1.79
N ILE A 90 21.14 -6.81 1.78
CA ILE A 90 20.25 -6.27 2.81
C ILE A 90 18.92 -5.86 2.20
N ALA A 91 17.83 -5.96 2.95
CA ALA A 91 16.52 -5.55 2.47
C ALA A 91 16.38 -4.02 2.48
N ARG A 92 15.96 -3.45 1.34
CA ARG A 92 15.44 -2.09 1.22
C ARG A 92 13.93 -2.14 1.12
N TYR A 93 13.26 -1.34 1.95
CA TYR A 93 11.82 -1.27 2.03
C TYR A 93 11.28 0.03 1.44
N SER A 94 10.18 -0.06 0.72
CA SER A 94 9.50 1.06 0.07
C SER A 94 7.98 0.85 0.04
N LEU A 95 7.22 1.92 -0.20
CA LEU A 95 5.83 1.81 -0.60
C LEU A 95 5.71 1.84 -2.14
N PRO A 96 4.77 1.08 -2.72
CA PRO A 96 4.40 1.20 -4.11
C PRO A 96 3.99 2.63 -4.45
N LYS A 97 4.37 3.12 -5.64
CA LYS A 97 4.05 4.48 -6.10
C LYS A 97 2.55 4.79 -6.07
N TRP A 98 1.71 3.79 -6.36
CA TRP A 98 0.25 3.96 -6.35
C TRP A 98 -0.30 4.23 -4.94
N VAL A 99 0.35 3.71 -3.89
CA VAL A 99 -0.04 3.96 -2.50
C VAL A 99 0.30 5.39 -2.09
N ILE A 100 1.47 5.86 -2.49
CA ILE A 100 1.92 7.24 -2.24
C ILE A 100 0.96 8.20 -2.95
N ALA A 101 0.67 7.96 -4.23
CA ALA A 101 -0.28 8.77 -4.99
C ALA A 101 -1.71 8.74 -4.39
N TRP A 102 -2.14 7.58 -3.88
CA TRP A 102 -3.42 7.45 -3.16
C TRP A 102 -3.45 8.30 -1.88
N HIS A 103 -2.37 8.27 -1.09
CA HIS A 103 -2.26 9.05 0.14
C HIS A 103 -2.27 10.56 -0.13
N ASP A 104 -1.51 11.01 -1.13
CA ASP A 104 -1.46 12.41 -1.53
C ASP A 104 -2.82 12.89 -2.08
N GLY A 105 -3.52 12.03 -2.83
CA GLY A 105 -4.87 12.28 -3.32
C GLY A 105 -5.94 12.37 -2.22
N ILE A 106 -5.77 11.68 -1.09
CA ILE A 106 -6.64 11.84 0.08
C ILE A 106 -6.37 13.18 0.77
N GLY A 107 -5.10 13.56 0.90
CA GLY A 107 -4.72 14.85 1.50
C GLY A 107 -5.31 16.05 0.75
N ALA A 108 -5.35 15.99 -0.59
CA ALA A 108 -5.88 17.06 -1.43
C ALA A 108 -7.41 17.27 -1.36
N ASN A 109 -8.17 16.31 -0.82
CA ASN A 109 -9.63 16.40 -0.70
C ASN A 109 -10.11 16.82 0.71
N HIS A 110 -9.18 17.17 1.60
CA HIS A 110 -9.45 17.49 3.01
C HIS A 110 -9.02 18.91 3.43
N GLU A 111 -8.73 19.80 2.47
CA GLU A 111 -8.47 21.24 2.70
C GLU A 111 -9.63 22.13 2.24
#